data_AF-A0A4Z2ESA2-F1
#
_entry.id   AF-A0A4Z2ESA2-F1
#
_cell.length_a   1.000
_cell.length_b   1.000
_cell.length_c   1.000
_cell.angle_alpha   90.00
_cell.angle_beta   90.00
_cell.angle_gamma   90.00
#
_symmetry.space_group_name_H-M   'P 1'
#
loop_
_entity.id
_entity.type
_entity.pdbx_description
1 polymer ?
#
loop_
_entity_poly.entity_id
_entity_poly.type
_entity_poly.pdbx_seq_one_letter_code
_entity_poly.pdbx_strand_id
1 'polypeptide(L)'
;MALTTGHGSFPRLLHLLHFLKLPPEISEVSRAEAISGSLIPALRARTAVGLGGNQRRGDLSRAELMMMTIADVIKQLVEAHEEGIDINLNKVKTKTSAKYGLEALPRLIAVVAVMCKPHRCPHISFTGNICVYCPGGPDSDFEYSTQSYTGYEPTSMRAIRARYDPYLQTRHRVEQVSATRLFHPGSL
;
A
#
# COMPACT_ATOMS: atom_id res chain seq x y z
N MET A 1 36.48 -0.43 51.43
CA MET A 1 35.48 -0.07 52.46
C MET A 1 35.11 1.39 52.21
N ALA A 2 33.98 1.65 51.56
CA ALA A 2 32.67 1.97 52.18
C ALA A 2 32.67 3.47 52.61
N LEU A 3 31.72 4.37 52.32
CA LEU A 3 30.25 4.36 52.14
C LEU A 3 29.86 5.66 51.37
N THR A 4 28.94 5.68 50.37
CA THR A 4 27.49 6.06 50.42
C THR A 4 27.19 7.35 51.21
N THR A 5 26.39 8.36 50.83
CA THR A 5 25.15 8.56 50.03
C THR A 5 24.96 10.07 49.72
N GLY A 6 24.10 10.44 48.74
CA GLY A 6 23.53 11.81 48.69
C GLY A 6 22.92 12.24 47.34
N HIS A 7 21.60 12.47 47.32
CA HIS A 7 20.71 12.76 46.19
C HIS A 7 20.94 14.06 45.38
N GLY A 8 20.44 14.07 44.12
CA GLY A 8 19.59 15.18 43.63
C GLY A 8 19.91 15.79 42.26
N SER A 9 18.90 15.76 41.38
CA SER A 9 18.60 16.75 40.32
C SER A 9 19.30 16.69 38.95
N PHE A 10 18.65 15.99 38.00
CA PHE A 10 18.44 16.49 36.62
C PHE A 10 17.84 17.91 36.68
N PRO A 11 18.26 18.92 35.89
CA PRO A 11 17.94 18.97 34.45
C PRO A 11 18.92 19.79 33.57
N ARG A 12 18.76 19.69 32.23
CA ARG A 12 18.78 20.79 31.21
C ARG A 12 19.23 20.28 29.83
N LEU A 13 18.33 19.52 29.22
CA LEU A 13 18.26 19.33 27.78
C LEU A 13 17.40 20.47 27.20
N LEU A 14 18.00 21.66 26.99
CA LEU A 14 17.27 22.78 26.39
C LEU A 14 18.24 23.72 25.67
N HIS A 15 18.79 23.30 24.53
CA HIS A 15 19.27 24.21 23.48
C HIS A 15 19.69 23.42 22.23
N LEU A 16 18.72 22.87 21.47
CA LEU A 16 18.83 22.70 20.00
C LEU A 16 17.53 22.18 19.35
N LEU A 17 16.37 22.73 19.70
CA LEU A 17 15.10 22.44 18.98
C LEU A 17 14.52 23.73 18.41
N HIS A 18 15.25 24.33 17.49
CA HIS A 18 14.76 25.46 16.69
C HIS A 18 15.34 25.39 15.28
N PHE A 19 15.09 24.31 14.54
CA PHE A 19 15.16 24.27 13.07
C PHE A 19 14.71 22.89 12.61
N LEU A 20 13.39 22.72 12.45
CA LEU A 20 12.70 21.87 11.45
C LEU A 20 11.21 21.87 11.82
N LYS A 21 10.53 22.93 11.38
CA LYS A 21 9.08 23.02 11.36
C LYS A 21 8.60 22.13 10.19
N LEU A 22 8.21 20.89 10.50
CA LEU A 22 7.42 20.03 9.62
C LEU A 22 6.06 19.78 10.33
N PRO A 23 4.93 19.92 9.63
CA PRO A 23 3.61 19.95 10.24
C PRO A 23 3.18 18.58 10.80
N PRO A 24 2.53 18.53 11.98
CA PRO A 24 1.90 17.33 12.50
C PRO A 24 0.45 17.24 11.99
N GLU A 25 0.24 16.59 10.85
CA GLU A 25 -1.07 16.01 10.51
C GLU A 25 -0.83 14.52 10.28
N ILE A 26 -1.23 13.67 11.23
CA ILE A 26 -1.51 12.22 11.07
C ILE A 26 -2.02 11.58 12.39
N SER A 27 -1.99 12.25 13.55
CA SER A 27 -2.39 11.63 14.82
C SER A 27 -3.79 11.95 15.37
N GLU A 28 -4.70 12.56 14.60
CA GLU A 28 -6.07 12.88 15.07
C GLU A 28 -7.21 12.12 14.36
N VAL A 29 -6.92 11.09 13.57
CA VAL A 29 -7.98 10.28 12.91
C VAL A 29 -8.55 9.18 13.82
N SER A 30 -7.99 8.97 15.02
CA SER A 30 -8.32 7.81 15.87
C SER A 30 -9.20 8.10 17.09
N ARG A 31 -9.86 9.26 17.18
CA ARG A 31 -10.67 9.62 18.37
C ARG A 31 -12.03 10.29 18.11
N ALA A 32 -12.53 10.31 16.88
CA ALA A 32 -13.77 11.01 16.52
C ALA A 32 -15.02 10.12 16.29
N GLU A 33 -15.00 8.81 16.56
CA GLU A 33 -16.19 7.93 16.42
C GLU A 33 -16.87 7.59 17.76
N ALA A 34 -16.93 8.55 18.68
CA ALA A 34 -17.51 8.29 20.01
C ALA A 34 -18.27 9.47 20.61
N ILE A 35 -19.05 10.24 19.83
CA ILE A 35 -20.10 11.11 20.39
C ILE A 35 -21.34 11.11 19.49
N SER A 36 -22.33 10.32 19.92
CA SER A 36 -23.79 10.47 19.76
C SER A 36 -24.38 10.81 18.37
N GLY A 37 -25.29 9.93 17.94
CA GLY A 37 -26.18 10.15 16.82
C GLY A 37 -26.99 11.44 16.89
N SER A 38 -27.30 11.97 15.70
CA SER A 38 -28.45 12.82 15.34
C SER A 38 -28.19 13.73 14.14
N LEU A 39 -27.10 13.58 13.38
CA LEU A 39 -26.79 14.53 12.29
C LEU A 39 -26.16 13.89 11.03
N ILE A 40 -26.82 12.89 10.42
CA ILE A 40 -26.75 12.71 8.95
C ILE A 40 -28.12 12.30 8.36
N PRO A 41 -29.12 13.21 8.25
CA PRO A 41 -30.27 12.98 7.37
C PRO A 41 -30.05 13.47 5.92
N ALA A 42 -28.91 14.08 5.58
CA ALA A 42 -28.78 14.88 4.36
C ALA A 42 -27.97 14.24 3.19
N LEU A 43 -27.30 13.11 3.39
CA LEU A 43 -26.50 12.46 2.34
C LEU A 43 -27.14 11.20 1.73
N ARG A 44 -28.45 10.98 1.94
CA ARG A 44 -29.19 9.84 1.36
C ARG A 44 -29.97 10.17 0.08
N ALA A 45 -29.81 11.38 -0.47
CA ALA A 45 -30.72 11.91 -1.51
C ALA A 45 -30.12 12.09 -2.92
N ARG A 46 -28.84 11.78 -3.19
CA ARG A 46 -28.27 11.94 -4.54
C ARG A 46 -27.24 10.87 -4.91
N THR A 47 -27.71 9.63 -5.09
CA THR A 47 -27.26 8.69 -6.14
C THR A 47 -28.29 7.57 -6.25
N ALA A 48 -29.54 7.92 -6.53
CA ALA A 48 -30.43 7.00 -7.22
C ALA A 48 -30.04 7.00 -8.69
N VAL A 49 -28.88 6.40 -9.01
CA VAL A 49 -28.73 5.82 -10.34
C VAL A 49 -29.61 4.58 -10.31
N GLY A 50 -30.85 4.77 -10.75
CA GLY A 50 -31.76 3.66 -11.01
C GLY A 50 -31.16 2.80 -12.11
N LEU A 51 -30.42 1.76 -11.73
CA LEU A 51 -30.22 0.59 -12.57
C LEU A 51 -31.45 -0.30 -12.44
N GLY A 52 -32.60 0.27 -12.84
CA GLY A 52 -33.78 -0.47 -13.21
C GLY A 52 -33.58 -0.97 -14.63
N GLY A 53 -32.99 -2.16 -14.75
CA GLY A 53 -32.84 -2.87 -16.00
C GLY A 53 -32.63 -4.35 -15.69
N ASN A 54 -33.64 -5.16 -15.98
CA ASN A 54 -33.53 -6.62 -16.04
C ASN A 54 -32.63 -6.99 -17.24
N GLN A 55 -31.34 -6.68 -17.14
CA GLN A 55 -30.36 -7.00 -18.17
C GLN A 55 -30.19 -8.52 -18.15
N ARG A 56 -30.58 -9.18 -19.23
CA ARG A 56 -30.46 -10.63 -19.40
C ARG A 56 -28.99 -11.00 -19.12
N ARG A 57 -28.76 -11.94 -18.20
CA ARG A 57 -27.43 -12.43 -17.75
C ARG A 57 -26.46 -12.88 -18.87
N GLY A 58 -26.90 -12.92 -20.13
CA GLY A 58 -26.15 -13.46 -21.27
C GLY A 58 -25.28 -12.47 -22.05
N ASP A 59 -25.50 -11.16 -21.96
CA ASP A 59 -24.87 -10.19 -22.89
C ASP A 59 -23.80 -9.29 -22.22
N LEU A 60 -23.38 -9.61 -20.99
CA LEU A 60 -22.40 -8.81 -20.26
C LEU A 60 -20.97 -9.19 -20.64
N SER A 61 -20.12 -8.19 -20.85
CA SER A 61 -18.70 -8.38 -21.11
C SER A 61 -17.99 -9.01 -19.92
N ARG A 62 -16.87 -9.70 -20.18
CA ARG A 62 -16.02 -10.30 -19.13
C ARG A 62 -15.60 -9.29 -18.06
N ALA A 63 -15.38 -8.03 -18.46
CA ALA A 63 -15.01 -6.94 -17.56
C ALA A 63 -16.18 -6.55 -16.64
N GLU A 64 -17.40 -6.44 -17.19
CA GLU A 64 -18.59 -6.13 -16.41
C GLU A 64 -18.91 -7.25 -15.42
N LEU A 65 -18.82 -8.51 -15.85
CA LEU A 65 -18.97 -9.67 -14.96
C LEU A 65 -17.96 -9.64 -13.82
N MET A 66 -16.69 -9.32 -14.11
CA MET A 66 -15.66 -9.18 -13.08
C MET A 66 -15.97 -8.05 -12.11
N MET A 67 -16.42 -6.89 -12.59
CA MET A 67 -16.81 -5.77 -11.72
C MET A 67 -18.00 -6.10 -10.83
N MET A 68 -19.01 -6.81 -11.35
CA MET A 68 -20.14 -7.30 -10.54
C MET A 68 -19.67 -8.26 -9.45
N THR A 69 -18.74 -9.15 -9.76
CA THR A 69 -18.21 -10.08 -8.74
C THR A 69 -17.41 -9.38 -7.66
N ILE A 70 -16.60 -8.38 -8.02
CA ILE A 70 -15.81 -7.60 -7.07
C ILE A 70 -16.76 -6.80 -6.16
N ALA A 71 -17.78 -6.16 -6.72
CA ALA A 71 -18.79 -5.44 -5.94
C ALA A 71 -19.51 -6.37 -4.94
N ASP A 72 -19.91 -7.56 -5.37
CA ASP A 72 -20.53 -8.57 -4.48
C ASP A 72 -19.57 -9.07 -3.38
N VAL A 73 -18.28 -9.21 -3.68
CA VAL A 73 -17.27 -9.59 -2.68
C VAL A 73 -17.05 -8.47 -1.67
N ILE A 74 -16.95 -7.21 -2.12
CA ILE A 74 -16.81 -6.04 -1.24
C ILE A 74 -18.03 -5.91 -0.33
N LYS A 75 -19.25 -6.08 -0.86
CA LYS A 75 -20.47 -6.03 -0.06
C LYS A 75 -20.46 -7.05 1.07
N GLN A 76 -20.12 -8.30 0.77
CA GLN A 76 -20.00 -9.37 1.78
C GLN A 76 -18.89 -9.09 2.80
N LEU A 77 -17.80 -8.44 2.40
CA LEU A 77 -16.71 -8.05 3.31
C LEU A 77 -17.13 -6.91 4.24
N VAL A 78 -17.86 -5.91 3.73
CA VAL A 78 -18.36 -4.79 4.54
C VAL A 78 -19.38 -5.29 5.56
N GLU A 79 -20.35 -6.11 5.14
CA GLU A 79 -21.36 -6.70 6.03
C GLU A 79 -20.69 -7.50 7.15
N ALA A 80 -19.70 -8.34 6.82
CA ALA A 80 -19.00 -9.11 7.83
C ALA A 80 -18.12 -8.27 8.77
N HIS A 81 -17.60 -7.14 8.29
CA HIS A 81 -16.85 -6.20 9.11
C HIS A 81 -17.75 -5.47 10.11
N GLU A 82 -18.95 -5.04 9.68
CA GLU A 82 -19.95 -4.42 10.54
C GLU A 82 -20.43 -5.39 11.65
N GLU A 83 -20.53 -6.68 11.33
CA GLU A 83 -20.89 -7.74 12.28
C GLU A 83 -19.72 -8.23 13.14
N GLY A 84 -18.48 -7.80 12.85
CA GLY A 84 -17.28 -8.23 13.56
C GLY A 84 -16.93 -9.71 13.38
N ILE A 85 -17.37 -10.33 12.27
CA ILE A 85 -17.16 -11.75 11.97
C ILE A 85 -15.92 -11.93 11.08
N ASP A 86 -15.00 -12.79 11.49
CA ASP A 86 -13.88 -13.18 10.65
C ASP A 86 -14.32 -14.06 9.48
N ILE A 87 -14.06 -13.60 8.26
CA ILE A 87 -14.43 -14.32 7.05
C ILE A 87 -13.22 -14.85 6.31
N ASN A 88 -13.38 -16.06 5.77
CA ASN A 88 -12.37 -16.63 4.89
C ASN A 88 -12.53 -16.10 3.46
N LEU A 89 -11.69 -15.16 3.06
CA LEU A 89 -11.71 -14.52 1.74
C LEU A 89 -11.60 -15.53 0.58
N ASN A 90 -10.91 -16.67 0.76
CA ASN A 90 -10.78 -17.68 -0.28
C ASN A 90 -12.10 -18.40 -0.57
N LYS A 91 -12.94 -18.60 0.45
CA LYS A 91 -14.27 -19.19 0.26
C LYS A 91 -15.22 -18.20 -0.42
N VAL A 92 -15.21 -16.95 0.03
CA VAL A 92 -16.07 -15.88 -0.49
C VAL A 92 -15.77 -15.59 -1.96
N LYS A 93 -14.49 -15.47 -2.34
CA LYS A 93 -14.12 -15.24 -3.74
C LYS A 93 -14.51 -16.41 -4.64
N THR A 94 -14.37 -17.65 -4.19
CA THR A 94 -14.65 -18.84 -5.00
C THR A 94 -16.16 -19.01 -5.19
N LYS A 95 -16.94 -18.86 -4.11
CA LYS A 95 -18.41 -18.90 -4.14
C LYS A 95 -18.97 -17.79 -5.04
N THR A 96 -18.46 -16.58 -4.90
CA THR A 96 -18.93 -15.43 -5.68
C THR A 96 -18.49 -15.54 -7.15
N SER A 97 -17.25 -15.96 -7.43
CA SER A 97 -16.77 -16.16 -8.81
C SER A 97 -17.54 -17.28 -9.54
N ALA A 98 -17.88 -18.36 -8.83
CA ALA A 98 -18.68 -19.45 -9.36
C ALA A 98 -20.13 -19.01 -9.70
N LYS A 99 -20.73 -18.14 -8.88
CA LYS A 99 -22.07 -17.57 -9.12
C LYS A 99 -22.17 -16.82 -10.45
N TYR A 100 -21.08 -16.19 -10.89
CA TYR A 100 -21.01 -15.41 -12.12
C TYR A 100 -20.24 -16.12 -13.26
N GLY A 101 -19.79 -17.37 -13.05
CA GLY A 101 -19.14 -18.16 -14.10
C GLY A 101 -17.77 -17.63 -14.56
N LEU A 102 -17.04 -16.93 -13.69
CA LEU A 102 -15.71 -16.42 -14.03
C LEU A 102 -14.69 -17.55 -14.16
N GLU A 103 -14.03 -17.63 -15.31
CA GLU A 103 -12.90 -18.54 -15.57
C GLU A 103 -11.66 -18.20 -14.72
N ALA A 104 -11.50 -16.92 -14.36
CA ALA A 104 -10.38 -16.43 -13.57
C ALA A 104 -10.87 -15.67 -12.34
N LEU A 105 -10.31 -16.00 -11.17
CA LEU A 105 -10.62 -15.30 -9.93
C LEU A 105 -10.02 -13.88 -9.93
N PRO A 106 -10.73 -12.89 -9.36
CA PRO A 106 -10.19 -11.55 -9.21
C PRO A 106 -8.95 -11.57 -8.30
N ARG A 107 -7.88 -10.92 -8.76
CA ARG A 107 -6.66 -10.71 -7.95
C ARG A 107 -6.96 -9.63 -6.92
N LEU A 108 -6.79 -9.93 -5.64
CA LEU A 108 -7.17 -9.01 -4.56
C LEU A 108 -6.22 -7.83 -4.42
N ILE A 109 -4.91 -8.03 -4.64
CA ILE A 109 -3.88 -7.01 -4.41
C ILE A 109 -2.82 -7.13 -5.50
N ALA A 110 -2.46 -5.99 -6.09
CA ALA A 110 -1.30 -5.86 -6.95
C ALA A 110 -0.14 -5.23 -6.17
N VAL A 111 0.99 -5.93 -6.10
CA VAL A 111 2.19 -5.43 -5.40
C VAL A 111 3.06 -4.64 -6.37
N VAL A 112 3.33 -3.38 -6.02
CA VAL A 112 4.24 -2.49 -6.73
C VAL A 112 5.46 -2.27 -5.85
N ALA A 113 6.61 -2.80 -6.27
CA ALA A 113 7.89 -2.59 -5.60
C ALA A 113 8.69 -1.50 -6.34
N VAL A 114 9.16 -0.50 -5.58
CA VAL A 114 9.98 0.62 -6.05
C VAL A 114 11.25 0.74 -5.23
N MET A 115 12.29 1.35 -5.80
CA MET A 115 13.56 1.60 -5.12
C MET A 115 13.85 3.10 -5.06
N CYS A 116 14.39 3.52 -3.93
CA CYS A 116 14.92 4.88 -3.74
C CYS A 116 16.29 5.02 -4.40
N LYS A 117 16.74 6.26 -4.58
CA LYS A 117 18.09 6.56 -5.08
C LYS A 117 19.16 5.86 -4.23
N PRO A 118 20.23 5.34 -4.86
CA PRO A 118 21.38 4.79 -4.14
C PRO A 118 21.95 5.85 -3.18
N HIS A 119 22.03 5.50 -1.90
CA HIS A 119 22.60 6.33 -0.86
C HIS A 119 23.39 5.44 0.12
N ARG A 120 24.35 6.04 0.81
CA ARG A 120 25.14 5.35 1.82
C ARG A 120 24.33 5.17 3.10
N CYS A 121 24.55 4.06 3.81
CA CYS A 121 23.92 3.85 5.11
C CYS A 121 24.36 4.92 6.13
N PRO A 122 23.47 5.40 7.01
CA PRO A 122 23.78 6.46 7.96
C PRO A 122 24.82 6.05 9.01
N HIS A 123 24.95 4.75 9.33
CA HIS A 123 25.91 4.29 10.33
C HIS A 123 27.38 4.47 9.89
N ILE A 124 27.64 4.67 8.59
CA ILE A 124 29.00 4.87 8.07
C ILE A 124 29.68 6.10 8.71
N SER A 125 28.92 7.11 9.15
CA SER A 125 29.47 8.28 9.84
C SER A 125 30.04 7.98 11.23
N PHE A 126 29.60 6.89 11.87
CA PHE A 126 30.03 6.49 13.21
C PHE A 126 30.93 5.25 13.18
N THR A 127 30.71 4.32 12.25
CA THR A 127 31.47 3.06 12.15
C THR A 127 32.61 3.11 11.14
N GLY A 128 32.62 4.11 10.24
CA GLY A 128 33.62 4.27 9.17
C GLY A 128 33.52 3.25 8.03
N ASN A 129 32.79 2.15 8.22
CA ASN A 129 32.71 1.03 7.29
C ASN A 129 31.25 0.63 6.99
N ILE A 130 31.05 0.01 5.82
CA ILE A 130 29.81 -0.67 5.43
C ILE A 130 29.64 -2.00 6.20
N CYS A 131 28.41 -2.53 6.24
CA CYS A 131 28.17 -3.85 6.85
C CYS A 131 28.91 -4.96 6.07
N VAL A 132 29.54 -5.88 6.80
CA VAL A 132 30.31 -7.01 6.24
C VAL A 132 29.48 -7.88 5.29
N TYR A 133 28.17 -8.00 5.53
CA TYR A 133 27.26 -8.83 4.74
C TYR A 133 26.54 -8.08 3.60
N CYS A 134 26.78 -6.77 3.42
CA CYS A 134 26.14 -6.01 2.34
C CYS A 134 26.91 -6.20 1.03
N PRO A 135 26.34 -6.88 0.01
CA PRO A 135 27.05 -7.14 -1.23
C PRO A 135 27.15 -5.89 -2.13
N GLY A 136 26.14 -5.03 -2.11
CA GLY A 136 26.00 -3.91 -3.05
C GLY A 136 25.83 -2.55 -2.39
N GLY A 137 25.71 -1.53 -3.23
CA GLY A 137 25.61 -0.13 -2.83
C GLY A 137 26.56 0.77 -3.62
N PRO A 138 26.56 2.09 -3.33
CA PRO A 138 27.34 3.08 -4.08
C PRO A 138 28.86 2.91 -3.94
N ASP A 139 29.31 2.19 -2.91
CA ASP A 139 30.73 1.89 -2.64
C ASP A 139 31.14 0.47 -3.06
N SER A 140 30.28 -0.23 -3.80
CA SER A 140 30.54 -1.58 -4.28
C SER A 140 30.90 -1.60 -5.76
N ASP A 141 31.42 -2.73 -6.24
CA ASP A 141 31.70 -2.96 -7.66
C ASP A 141 30.42 -3.06 -8.52
N PHE A 142 29.24 -3.11 -7.90
CA PHE A 142 27.95 -3.17 -8.59
C PHE A 142 27.49 -1.77 -9.00
N GLU A 143 27.66 -1.44 -10.28
CA GLU A 143 27.36 -0.13 -10.84
C GLU A 143 25.89 0.25 -10.68
N TYR A 144 25.63 1.48 -10.21
CA TYR A 144 24.29 2.03 -9.97
C TYR A 144 23.39 1.14 -9.12
N SER A 145 23.94 0.25 -8.28
CA SER A 145 23.16 -0.59 -7.39
C SER A 145 22.71 0.17 -6.13
N THR A 146 21.49 -0.12 -5.66
CA THR A 146 21.05 0.30 -4.32
C THR A 146 21.72 -0.55 -3.26
N GLN A 147 21.84 0.00 -2.05
CA GLN A 147 22.41 -0.71 -0.91
C GLN A 147 21.80 -2.11 -0.75
N SER A 148 22.67 -3.12 -0.60
CA SER A 148 22.31 -4.54 -0.46
C SER A 148 21.76 -5.24 -1.72
N TYR A 149 21.67 -4.57 -2.87
CA TYR A 149 21.23 -5.16 -4.14
C TYR A 149 22.39 -5.23 -5.14
N THR A 150 22.31 -6.14 -6.11
CA THR A 150 23.36 -6.31 -7.13
C THR A 150 23.09 -5.56 -8.42
N GLY A 151 21.85 -5.11 -8.65
CA GLY A 151 21.44 -4.44 -9.89
C GLY A 151 20.83 -5.38 -10.93
N TYR A 152 21.03 -6.70 -10.78
CA TYR A 152 20.52 -7.72 -11.70
C TYR A 152 19.10 -8.19 -11.36
N GLU A 153 18.55 -7.77 -10.22
CA GLU A 153 17.19 -8.14 -9.84
C GLU A 153 16.16 -7.40 -10.72
N PRO A 154 15.00 -8.00 -11.02
CA PRO A 154 14.01 -7.39 -11.92
C PRO A 154 13.49 -6.04 -11.41
N THR A 155 13.45 -5.83 -10.08
CA THR A 155 13.09 -4.54 -9.49
C THR A 155 14.23 -3.53 -9.62
N SER A 156 15.48 -3.93 -9.36
CA SER A 156 16.67 -3.10 -9.54
C SER A 156 16.83 -2.66 -10.99
N MET A 157 16.72 -3.59 -11.95
CA MET A 157 16.79 -3.26 -13.38
C MET A 157 15.72 -2.25 -13.81
N ARG A 158 14.50 -2.34 -13.27
CA ARG A 158 13.45 -1.34 -13.53
C ARG A 158 13.80 0.02 -12.92
N ALA A 159 14.32 0.03 -11.70
CA ALA A 159 14.71 1.25 -11.01
C ALA A 159 15.87 1.97 -11.75
N ILE A 160 16.90 1.22 -12.18
CA ILE A 160 18.03 1.73 -12.97
C ILE A 160 17.52 2.32 -14.31
N ARG A 161 16.64 1.60 -15.02
CA ARG A 161 16.02 2.10 -16.27
C ARG A 161 15.24 3.41 -16.07
N ALA A 162 14.57 3.54 -14.94
CA ALA A 162 13.81 4.74 -14.58
C ALA A 162 14.67 5.82 -13.88
N ARG A 163 16.00 5.64 -13.79
CA ARG A 163 16.94 6.51 -13.05
C ARG A 163 16.46 6.82 -11.62
N TYR A 164 15.85 5.84 -10.96
CA TYR A 164 15.29 5.96 -9.61
C TYR A 164 14.23 7.05 -9.43
N ASP A 165 13.53 7.45 -10.50
CA ASP A 165 12.36 8.33 -10.42
C ASP A 165 11.15 7.56 -9.84
N PRO A 166 10.55 8.02 -8.73
CA PRO A 166 9.45 7.29 -8.08
C PRO A 166 8.17 7.27 -8.92
N TYR A 167 7.89 8.34 -9.66
CA TYR A 167 6.70 8.45 -10.50
C TYR A 167 6.80 7.49 -11.70
N LEU A 168 7.94 7.49 -12.39
CA LEU A 168 8.16 6.61 -13.54
C LEU A 168 8.20 5.13 -13.14
N GLN A 169 8.85 4.78 -12.02
CA GLN A 169 8.87 3.40 -11.54
C GLN A 169 7.46 2.86 -11.26
N THR A 170 6.63 3.67 -10.60
CA THR A 170 5.25 3.30 -10.25
C THR A 170 4.39 3.18 -11.50
N ARG A 171 4.42 4.21 -12.37
CA ARG A 171 3.64 4.25 -13.60
C ARG A 171 3.95 3.06 -14.50
N HIS A 172 5.23 2.81 -14.80
CA HIS A 172 5.62 1.68 -15.65
C HIS A 172 5.20 0.34 -15.06
N ARG A 173 5.26 0.18 -13.73
CA ARG A 173 4.86 -1.07 -13.08
C ARG A 173 3.33 -1.26 -13.10
N VAL A 174 2.57 -0.19 -12.91
CA VAL A 174 1.09 -0.22 -13.02
C VAL A 174 0.67 -0.53 -14.45
N GLU A 175 1.23 0.17 -15.44
CA GLU A 175 0.96 -0.09 -16.86
C GLU A 175 1.29 -1.54 -17.24
N GLN A 176 2.42 -2.08 -16.76
CA GLN A 176 2.79 -3.49 -17.00
C GLN A 176 1.78 -4.47 -16.38
N VAL A 177 1.36 -4.23 -15.13
CA VAL A 177 0.39 -5.09 -14.43
C VAL A 177 -0.99 -5.01 -15.11
N SER A 178 -1.40 -3.83 -15.54
CA SER A 178 -2.65 -3.61 -16.28
C SER A 178 -2.62 -4.30 -17.65
N ALA A 179 -1.51 -4.17 -18.39
CA ALA A 179 -1.32 -4.77 -19.72
C ALA A 179 -1.21 -6.30 -19.68
N THR A 180 -0.76 -6.88 -18.56
CA THR A 180 -0.68 -8.34 -18.38
C THR A 180 -2.08 -8.92 -18.16
N ARG A 181 -2.93 -8.96 -19.21
CA ARG A 181 -4.23 -9.65 -19.33
C ARG A 181 -5.20 -9.56 -18.13
N LEU A 182 -5.07 -8.56 -17.25
CA LEU A 182 -5.88 -8.42 -16.04
C LEU A 182 -6.91 -7.29 -16.13
N PHE A 183 -6.63 -6.27 -16.94
CA PHE A 183 -7.53 -5.15 -17.14
C PHE A 183 -7.57 -4.88 -18.64
N HIS A 184 -8.59 -5.39 -19.32
CA HIS A 184 -8.96 -4.89 -20.64
C HIS A 184 -9.95 -3.74 -20.40
N PRO A 185 -9.53 -2.46 -20.49
CA PRO A 185 -10.48 -1.38 -20.67
C PRO A 185 -10.96 -1.47 -22.13
N GLY A 186 -12.12 -2.11 -22.34
CA GLY A 186 -12.83 -2.10 -23.61
C GLY A 186 -12.08 -2.69 -24.80
N SER A 187 -12.28 -3.97 -25.09
CA SER A 187 -12.14 -4.47 -26.45
C SER A 187 -13.41 -4.12 -27.23
N LEU A 188 -13.32 -3.05 -28.03
CA LEU A 188 -14.18 -2.78 -29.19
C LEU A 188 -14.15 -3.95 -30.18
#